data_AF-A0A6I9LNG2-F1
#
_entry.id   AF-A0A6I9LNG2-F1
#
_cell.length_a   1.000
_cell.length_b   1.000
_cell.length_c   1.000
_cell.angle_alpha   90.00
_cell.angle_beta   90.00
_cell.angle_gamma   90.00
#
_symmetry.space_group_name_H-M   'P 1'
#
loop_
_entity.id
_entity.type
_entity.pdbx_description
1 polymer ?
#
loop_
_entity_poly.entity_id
_entity_poly.type
_entity_poly.pdbx_seq_one_letter_code
_entity_poly.pdbx_strand_id
1 'polypeptide(L)'
;MNRHLLLLFSLFCLVVEATSLKCVTCHLRTPADHCRRGFGVCHAQKYESCMSLRIYSNNTLQISYMVCQRFCKDLTYNFNNRTYIHKCCDDDFCNFRV
;
A
#
# COMPACT_ATOMS: atom_id res chain seq x y z
N MET A 1 14.67 6.98 -42.80
CA MET A 1 13.98 6.66 -41.53
C MET A 1 13.62 7.97 -40.86
N ASN A 2 12.33 8.26 -40.67
CA ASN A 2 11.83 9.61 -40.42
C ASN A 2 12.10 10.04 -38.96
N ARG A 3 12.99 11.02 -38.75
CA ARG A 3 13.45 11.50 -37.43
C ARG A 3 12.31 11.95 -36.52
N HIS A 4 11.23 12.47 -37.11
CA HIS A 4 10.02 12.89 -36.40
C HIS A 4 9.25 11.72 -35.78
N LEU A 5 9.24 10.56 -36.45
CA LEU A 5 8.60 9.34 -35.94
C LEU A 5 9.34 8.79 -34.72
N LEU A 6 10.68 8.83 -34.75
CA LEU A 6 11.53 8.39 -33.63
C LEU A 6 11.38 9.31 -32.40
N LEU A 7 11.29 10.62 -32.63
CA LEU A 7 11.06 11.59 -31.56
C LEU A 7 9.65 11.45 -30.94
N LEU A 8 8.63 11.22 -31.77
CA LEU A 8 7.27 10.94 -31.30
C LEU A 8 7.20 9.63 -30.51
N PHE A 9 7.85 8.58 -30.98
CA PHE A 9 7.91 7.29 -30.29
C PHE A 9 8.66 7.41 -28.94
N SER A 10 9.77 8.15 -28.90
CA SER A 10 10.50 8.44 -27.67
C SER A 10 9.66 9.25 -26.68
N LEU A 11 8.85 10.20 -27.14
CA LEU A 11 7.95 10.96 -26.27
C LEU A 11 6.87 10.04 -25.69
N PHE A 12 6.25 9.19 -26.53
CA PHE A 12 5.21 8.25 -26.11
C PHE A 12 5.70 7.22 -25.08
N CYS A 13 6.95 6.75 -25.17
CA CYS A 13 7.53 5.86 -24.16
C CYS A 13 7.67 6.53 -22.78
N LEU A 14 7.88 7.85 -22.73
CA LEU A 14 8.01 8.60 -21.47
C LEU A 14 6.66 8.90 -20.80
N VAL A 15 5.57 9.03 -21.57
CA VAL A 15 4.23 9.28 -20.99
C VAL A 15 3.60 8.02 -20.38
N VAL A 16 4.12 6.82 -20.72
CA VAL A 16 3.65 5.53 -20.20
C VAL A 16 4.24 5.20 -18.82
N GLU A 17 5.03 6.10 -18.21
CA GLU A 17 5.24 6.05 -16.77
C GLU A 17 4.03 6.71 -16.06
N ALA A 18 2.87 6.06 -16.19
CA ALA A 18 1.69 6.40 -15.41
C ALA A 18 2.10 6.39 -13.93
N THR A 19 1.90 7.50 -13.24
CA THR A 19 2.30 7.69 -11.84
C THR A 19 1.79 6.53 -10.99
N SER A 20 2.69 5.69 -10.51
CA SER A 20 2.35 4.56 -9.66
C SER A 20 1.94 5.06 -8.27
N LEU A 21 0.80 4.55 -7.77
CA LEU A 21 0.28 4.84 -6.43
C LEU A 21 1.36 4.55 -5.38
N LYS A 22 1.64 5.53 -4.51
CA LYS A 22 2.65 5.38 -3.45
C LYS A 22 1.98 5.00 -2.15
N CYS A 23 2.49 3.99 -1.46
CA CYS A 23 1.96 3.55 -0.17
C CYS A 23 3.06 3.53 0.89
N VAL A 24 2.72 3.81 2.14
CA VAL A 24 3.66 3.59 3.26
C VAL A 24 3.82 2.08 3.46
N THR A 25 5.06 1.63 3.65
CA THR A 25 5.34 0.28 4.11
C THR A 25 5.69 0.27 5.58
N CYS A 26 5.12 -0.68 6.30
CA CYS A 26 5.54 -1.05 7.64
C CYS A 26 5.06 -2.47 7.93
N HIS A 27 5.98 -3.39 8.15
CA HIS A 27 5.67 -4.79 8.44
C HIS A 27 5.43 -5.05 9.91
N LEU A 28 5.74 -4.11 10.80
CA LEU A 28 5.45 -4.27 12.23
C LEU A 28 5.41 -2.91 12.91
N ARG A 29 4.22 -2.45 13.27
CA ARG A 29 4.01 -1.28 14.12
C ARG A 29 3.17 -1.65 15.33
N THR A 30 3.69 -1.35 16.51
CA THR A 30 3.02 -1.46 17.81
C THR A 30 2.53 -0.08 18.25
N PRO A 31 1.60 0.03 19.22
CA PRO A 31 1.17 1.33 19.74
C PRO A 31 2.30 2.14 20.39
N ALA A 32 3.27 1.46 21.01
CA ALA A 32 4.36 2.08 21.75
C ALA A 32 5.52 2.58 20.88
N ASP A 33 5.60 2.13 19.63
CA ASP A 33 6.75 2.41 18.76
C ASP A 33 6.33 2.98 17.42
N HIS A 34 7.30 3.61 16.76
CA HIS A 34 7.24 3.82 15.33
C HIS A 34 7.33 2.48 14.58
N CYS A 35 7.41 2.53 13.25
CA CYS A 35 7.56 1.32 12.46
C CYS A 35 8.85 0.57 12.83
N ARG A 36 8.71 -0.61 13.47
CA ARG A 36 9.87 -1.41 13.92
C ARG A 36 10.55 -2.14 12.77
N ARG A 37 9.82 -2.49 11.71
CA ARG A 37 10.34 -3.27 10.58
C ARG A 37 9.71 -2.86 9.26
N GLY A 38 10.53 -2.76 8.22
CA GLY A 38 10.06 -2.58 6.84
C GLY A 38 9.49 -1.19 6.58
N PHE A 39 9.98 -0.18 7.31
CA PHE A 39 9.62 1.21 7.05
C PHE A 39 10.12 1.65 5.68
N GLY A 40 9.25 2.29 4.91
CA GLY A 40 9.59 2.77 3.58
C GLY A 40 8.34 3.16 2.78
N VAL A 41 8.52 3.18 1.47
CA VAL A 41 7.47 3.47 0.50
C VAL A 41 7.53 2.40 -0.58
N CYS A 42 6.37 1.86 -0.95
CA CYS A 42 6.22 1.02 -2.12
C CYS A 42 5.42 1.75 -3.20
N HIS A 43 5.73 1.42 -4.45
CA HIS A 43 4.99 1.86 -5.63
C HIS A 43 4.11 0.70 -6.06
N ALA A 44 2.79 0.87 -5.97
CA ALA A 44 1.83 -0.18 -6.27
C ALA A 44 1.97 -0.61 -7.74
N GLN A 45 2.13 -1.90 -7.94
CA GLN A 45 2.13 -2.51 -9.27
C GLN A 45 0.71 -2.75 -9.78
N LYS A 46 0.60 -3.37 -10.95
CA LYS A 46 -0.69 -3.79 -11.51
C LYS A 46 -1.46 -4.65 -10.49
N TYR A 47 -2.70 -4.25 -10.21
CA TYR A 47 -3.61 -4.90 -9.25
C TYR A 47 -3.20 -4.79 -7.78
N GLU A 48 -2.23 -3.95 -7.46
CA GLU A 48 -1.90 -3.58 -6.08
C GLU A 48 -2.57 -2.27 -5.71
N SER A 49 -2.94 -2.16 -4.44
CA SER A 49 -3.33 -0.89 -3.82
C SER A 49 -2.76 -0.79 -2.42
N CYS A 50 -2.89 0.38 -1.78
CA CYS A 50 -2.42 0.56 -0.42
C CYS A 50 -3.31 -0.20 0.54
N MET A 51 -2.69 -1.00 1.41
CA MET A 51 -3.40 -1.76 2.44
C MET A 51 -2.89 -1.39 3.82
N SER A 52 -3.83 -1.36 4.78
CA SER A 52 -3.55 -1.38 6.21
C SER A 52 -4.23 -2.59 6.85
N LEU A 53 -3.50 -3.30 7.69
CA LEU A 53 -4.04 -4.36 8.55
C LEU A 53 -3.85 -3.94 10.00
N ARG A 54 -4.93 -3.99 10.77
CA ARG A 54 -4.92 -3.72 12.21
C ARG A 54 -5.45 -4.92 12.97
N ILE A 55 -4.69 -5.34 13.97
CA ILE A 55 -5.00 -6.51 14.80
C ILE A 55 -5.31 -6.02 16.20
N TYR A 56 -6.52 -6.28 16.66
CA TYR A 56 -7.02 -5.91 17.98
C TYR A 56 -7.16 -7.13 18.88
N SER A 57 -6.90 -6.95 20.16
CA SER A 57 -7.23 -7.90 21.22
C SER A 57 -7.89 -7.13 22.35
N ASN A 58 -9.07 -7.59 22.81
CA ASN A 58 -9.89 -6.88 23.80
C ASN A 58 -10.06 -5.39 23.44
N ASN A 59 -10.43 -5.12 22.19
CA ASN A 59 -10.61 -3.77 21.62
C ASN A 59 -9.35 -2.86 21.65
N THR A 60 -8.19 -3.38 22.03
CA THR A 60 -6.92 -2.65 22.05
C THR A 60 -6.10 -3.03 20.84
N LEU A 61 -5.64 -2.03 20.07
CA LEU A 61 -4.74 -2.24 18.94
C LEU A 61 -3.44 -2.86 19.45
N GLN A 62 -3.07 -4.02 18.91
CA GLN A 62 -1.84 -4.72 19.27
C GLN A 62 -0.76 -4.45 18.22
N ILE A 63 -1.12 -4.64 16.95
CA ILE A 63 -0.19 -4.58 15.83
C ILE A 63 -0.90 -3.97 14.62
N SER A 64 -0.15 -3.20 13.83
CA SER A 64 -0.55 -2.73 12.51
C SER A 64 0.52 -3.02 11.45
N TYR A 65 0.06 -3.28 10.23
CA TYR A 65 0.85 -3.49 9.02
C TYR A 65 0.37 -2.53 7.94
N MET A 66 1.28 -2.08 7.08
CA MET A 66 1.02 -1.21 5.94
C MET A 66 1.85 -1.74 4.76
N VAL A 67 1.24 -2.03 3.61
CA VAL A 67 1.92 -2.59 2.44
C VAL A 67 1.19 -2.23 1.14
N CYS A 68 1.84 -2.43 -0.01
CA CYS A 68 1.17 -2.57 -1.30
C CYS A 68 0.63 -4.01 -1.40
N GLN A 69 -0.67 -4.17 -1.55
CA GLN A 69 -1.34 -5.47 -1.50
C GLN A 69 -2.01 -5.78 -2.82
N ARG A 70 -1.70 -6.95 -3.39
CA ARG A 70 -2.42 -7.49 -4.54
C ARG A 70 -3.84 -7.87 -4.18
N PHE A 71 -4.79 -7.53 -5.05
CA PHE A 71 -6.20 -7.88 -4.90
C PHE A 71 -6.78 -7.45 -3.55
N CYS A 72 -6.42 -6.24 -3.11
CA CYS A 72 -6.84 -5.71 -1.82
C CYS A 72 -8.37 -5.62 -1.74
N LYS A 73 -8.95 -6.09 -0.62
CA LYS A 73 -10.35 -5.91 -0.28
C LYS A 73 -10.50 -5.58 1.20
N ASP A 74 -11.46 -4.70 1.49
CA ASP A 74 -11.89 -4.44 2.85
C ASP A 74 -12.46 -5.73 3.47
N LEU A 75 -11.92 -6.10 4.63
CA LEU A 75 -12.33 -7.31 5.33
C LEU A 75 -12.22 -7.08 6.84
N THR A 76 -13.18 -7.60 7.60
CA THR A 76 -13.08 -7.71 9.05
C THR A 76 -13.42 -9.13 9.47
N TYR A 77 -12.55 -9.75 10.24
CA TYR A 77 -12.75 -11.12 10.70
C TYR A 77 -12.18 -11.33 12.10
N ASN A 78 -12.72 -12.32 12.80
CA ASN A 78 -12.25 -12.72 14.13
C ASN A 78 -11.52 -14.07 14.03
N PHE A 79 -10.34 -14.16 14.62
CA PHE A 79 -9.54 -15.38 14.67
C PHE A 79 -8.70 -15.41 15.94
N ASN A 80 -8.65 -16.55 16.64
CA ASN A 80 -7.87 -16.73 17.88
C ASN A 80 -8.07 -15.60 18.91
N ASN A 81 -9.33 -15.23 19.19
CA ASN A 81 -9.71 -14.15 20.12
C ASN A 81 -9.09 -12.77 19.77
N ARG A 82 -8.85 -12.53 18.48
CA ARG A 82 -8.38 -11.25 17.93
C ARG A 82 -9.27 -10.83 16.77
N THR A 83 -9.42 -9.53 16.61
CA THR A 83 -10.13 -8.92 15.48
C THR A 83 -9.13 -8.37 14.49
N TYR A 84 -9.24 -8.78 13.23
CA TYR A 84 -8.40 -8.36 12.13
C TYR A 84 -9.22 -7.44 11.24
N ILE A 85 -8.71 -6.23 10.99
CA ILE A 85 -9.35 -5.24 10.14
C ILE A 85 -8.38 -4.92 9.00
N HIS A 86 -8.75 -5.33 7.78
CA HIS A 86 -8.07 -5.00 6.54
C HIS A 86 -8.81 -3.83 5.88
N LYS A 87 -8.07 -2.78 5.53
CA LYS A 87 -8.58 -1.63 4.79
C LYS A 87 -7.71 -1.31 3.59
N CYS A 88 -8.35 -1.05 2.47
CA CYS A 88 -7.72 -0.74 1.19
C CYS A 88 -8.04 0.70 0.78
N CYS A 89 -7.11 1.34 0.09
CA CYS A 89 -7.30 2.69 -0.42
C CYS A 89 -6.37 2.96 -1.62
N ASP A 90 -6.75 3.95 -2.44
CA ASP A 90 -6.17 4.20 -3.77
C ASP A 90 -5.63 5.63 -3.94
N ASP A 91 -5.30 6.31 -2.83
CA ASP A 91 -4.63 7.63 -2.82
C ASP A 91 -3.21 7.54 -2.24
N ASP A 92 -2.31 8.41 -2.68
CA ASP A 92 -0.93 8.41 -2.20
C ASP A 92 -0.85 8.49 -0.66
N PHE A 93 -0.13 7.53 -0.07
CA PHE A 93 0.12 7.36 1.36
C PHE A 93 -1.14 7.20 2.23
N CYS A 94 -2.29 6.87 1.64
CA CYS A 94 -3.57 6.78 2.34
C CYS A 94 -3.55 5.78 3.51
N ASN A 95 -2.82 4.67 3.39
CA ASN A 95 -2.76 3.60 4.39
C ASN A 95 -2.08 3.99 5.71
N PHE A 96 -1.50 5.19 5.81
CA PHE A 96 -0.97 5.73 7.07
C PHE A 96 -2.05 6.41 7.93
N ARG A 97 -3.13 6.90 7.30
CA ARG A 97 -4.20 7.67 7.96
C ARG A 97 -5.37 6.81 8.42
N VAL A 98 -5.51 5.63 7.81
CA VAL A 98 -6.59 4.67 8.07
C VAL A 98 -6.34 3.95 9.36
#